data_AF-A0A086PUL3-F1
#
_entry.id   AF-A0A086PUL3-F1
#
_cell.length_a   1.000
_cell.length_b   1.000
_cell.length_c   1.000
_cell.angle_alpha   90.00
_cell.angle_beta   90.00
_cell.angle_gamma   90.00
#
_symmetry.space_group_name_H-M   'P 1'
#
loop_
_entity.id
_entity.type
_entity.pdbx_description
1 polymer ?
#
loop_
_entity_poly.entity_id
_entity_poly.type
_entity_poly.pdbx_seq_one_letter_code
_entity_poly.pdbx_strand_id
1 'polypeptide(L)'
;MIDNIERLIDFTPIGPRFSNAVLQALVVLVKKMPAKENRRLLILATTSEFDFMKEAGVAKAFNVSLQVPLVRGPHQIRTVLQAHCGSRHVFPPEEISLVCESGKVHDVSIKQLLLVTDMAKEFSKPGPIKCGPFLQCLHDCGYEGSYDPMPF
;
A
#
# COMPACT_ATOMS: atom_id res chain seq x y z
N MET A 1 -16.72 -6.20 -4.90
CA MET A 1 -15.40 -5.56 -4.87
C MET A 1 -14.60 -6.09 -6.05
N ILE A 2 -13.90 -5.23 -6.77
CA ILE A 2 -13.05 -5.57 -7.92
C ILE A 2 -11.62 -5.28 -7.49
N ASP A 3 -10.88 -6.31 -7.12
CA ASP A 3 -9.53 -6.14 -6.60
C ASP A 3 -8.49 -6.19 -7.71
N ASN A 4 -7.50 -5.30 -7.65
CA ASN A 4 -6.30 -5.30 -8.47
C ASN A 4 -6.63 -5.26 -9.98
N ILE A 5 -7.29 -4.18 -10.44
CA ILE A 5 -7.81 -4.04 -11.82
C ILE A 5 -6.75 -4.36 -12.87
N GLU A 6 -5.51 -3.91 -12.69
CA GLU A 6 -4.37 -4.18 -13.57
C GLU A 6 -4.21 -5.68 -13.86
N ARG A 7 -4.41 -6.55 -12.87
CA ARG A 7 -4.35 -8.01 -13.06
C ARG A 7 -5.56 -8.55 -13.82
N LEU A 8 -6.74 -7.95 -13.61
CA LEU A 8 -7.96 -8.35 -14.32
C LEU A 8 -7.86 -8.08 -15.83
N ILE A 9 -7.21 -6.98 -16.21
CA ILE A 9 -7.02 -6.59 -17.60
C ILE A 9 -5.68 -7.07 -18.18
N ASP A 10 -4.97 -7.99 -17.52
CA ASP A 10 -3.66 -8.49 -17.96
C ASP A 10 -2.64 -7.36 -18.28
N PHE A 11 -2.64 -6.29 -17.48
CA PHE A 11 -1.76 -5.15 -17.67
C PHE A 11 -0.29 -5.55 -17.46
N THR A 12 0.58 -5.13 -18.38
CA THR A 12 2.04 -5.22 -18.27
C THR A 12 2.64 -3.86 -18.61
N PRO A 13 3.49 -3.25 -17.74
CA PRO A 13 4.02 -1.91 -17.97
C PRO A 13 5.09 -1.84 -19.08
N ILE A 14 5.85 -2.91 -19.31
CA ILE A 14 6.89 -2.94 -20.35
C ILE A 14 6.24 -3.12 -21.73
N GLY A 15 6.31 -2.08 -22.55
CA GLY A 15 5.65 -2.04 -23.85
C GLY A 15 4.15 -2.22 -23.66
N PRO A 16 3.45 -1.21 -23.09
CA PRO A 16 2.21 -1.38 -22.34
C PRO A 16 1.19 -2.26 -23.07
N ARG A 17 0.84 -3.38 -22.45
CA ARG A 17 -0.16 -4.32 -22.96
C ARG A 17 -1.26 -4.50 -21.94
N PHE A 18 -2.47 -4.69 -22.44
CA PHE A 18 -3.63 -5.01 -21.63
C PHE A 18 -4.70 -5.65 -22.53
N SER A 19 -5.59 -6.43 -21.92
CA SER A 19 -6.77 -6.98 -22.54
C SER A 19 -7.83 -5.89 -22.72
N ASN A 20 -7.85 -5.25 -23.89
CA ASN A 20 -8.84 -4.22 -24.20
C ASN A 20 -10.28 -4.77 -24.12
N ALA A 21 -10.51 -6.04 -24.51
CA ALA A 21 -11.83 -6.66 -24.41
C ALA A 21 -12.35 -6.69 -22.96
N VAL A 22 -11.49 -7.08 -22.01
CA VAL A 22 -11.84 -7.11 -20.58
C VAL A 22 -12.01 -5.69 -20.05
N LEU A 23 -11.15 -4.76 -20.45
CA LEU A 23 -11.25 -3.35 -20.06
C LEU A 23 -12.58 -2.74 -20.50
N GLN A 24 -12.97 -2.91 -21.77
CA GLN A 24 -14.24 -2.39 -22.29
C GLN A 24 -15.44 -3.03 -21.57
N ALA A 25 -15.41 -4.34 -21.36
CA ALA A 25 -16.46 -5.04 -20.61
C ALA A 25 -16.58 -4.50 -19.17
N LEU A 26 -15.45 -4.29 -18.48
CA LEU A 26 -15.41 -3.72 -17.14
C LEU A 26 -16.06 -2.33 -17.11
N VAL A 27 -15.67 -1.44 -18.02
CA VAL A 27 -16.22 -0.07 -18.10
C VAL A 27 -17.74 -0.09 -18.34
N VAL A 28 -18.22 -0.97 -19.21
CA VAL A 28 -19.67 -1.14 -19.47
C VAL A 28 -20.39 -1.63 -18.22
N LEU A 29 -19.85 -2.63 -17.53
CA LEU A 29 -20.47 -3.22 -16.34
C LEU A 29 -20.50 -2.24 -15.17
N VAL A 30 -19.43 -1.47 -14.96
CA VAL A 30 -19.36 -0.46 -13.87
C VAL A 30 -20.41 0.63 -14.04
N LYS A 31 -20.71 1.03 -15.29
CA LYS A 31 -21.71 2.07 -15.59
C LYS A 31 -23.15 1.54 -15.64
N LYS A 32 -23.35 0.21 -15.61
CA LYS A 32 -24.67 -0.38 -15.78
C LYS A 32 -25.50 -0.24 -14.51
N MET A 33 -26.63 0.45 -14.62
CA MET A 33 -27.62 0.54 -13.54
C MET A 33 -28.21 -0.84 -13.22
N PRO A 34 -28.52 -1.14 -11.95
CA PRO A 34 -29.22 -2.36 -11.58
C PRO A 34 -30.54 -2.53 -12.36
N ALA A 35 -30.76 -3.70 -12.95
CA ALA A 35 -31.90 -3.93 -13.84
C ALA A 35 -33.28 -3.89 -13.16
N LYS A 36 -33.33 -4.05 -11.84
CA LYS A 36 -34.56 -3.96 -11.06
C LYS A 36 -34.62 -2.62 -10.37
N GLU A 37 -35.78 -1.98 -10.46
CA GLU A 37 -36.09 -0.80 -9.68
C GLU A 37 -35.88 -1.06 -8.17
N ASN A 38 -35.52 0.00 -7.44
CA ASN A 38 -35.25 -0.03 -6.00
C ASN A 38 -34.07 -0.92 -5.55
N ARG A 39 -33.15 -1.30 -6.46
CA ARG A 39 -31.87 -1.93 -6.08
C ARG A 39 -30.73 -0.92 -6.17
N ARG A 40 -29.84 -0.96 -5.17
CA ARG A 40 -28.62 -0.16 -5.12
C ARG A 40 -27.40 -1.07 -5.27
N LEU A 41 -26.40 -0.60 -6.02
CA LEU A 41 -25.13 -1.29 -6.21
C LEU A 41 -24.00 -0.33 -5.86
N LEU A 42 -23.09 -0.78 -4.99
CA LEU A 42 -21.84 -0.11 -4.69
C LEU A 42 -20.69 -0.95 -5.24
N ILE A 43 -19.86 -0.33 -6.07
CA ILE A 43 -18.67 -0.96 -6.62
C ILE A 43 -17.45 -0.30 -5.99
N LEU A 44 -16.67 -1.10 -5.28
CA LEU A 44 -15.35 -0.73 -4.80
C LEU A 44 -14.32 -1.42 -5.67
N ALA A 45 -13.32 -0.68 -6.13
CA ALA A 45 -12.22 -1.22 -6.90
C ALA A 45 -10.87 -0.69 -6.40
N THR A 46 -9.83 -1.50 -6.55
CA THR A 46 -8.46 -1.19 -6.15
C THR A 46 -7.52 -1.27 -7.34
N THR A 47 -6.49 -0.42 -7.34
CA THR A 47 -5.43 -0.42 -8.33
C THR A 47 -4.18 0.20 -7.73
N SER A 48 -3.02 -0.32 -8.12
CA SER A 48 -1.71 0.26 -7.89
C SER A 48 -1.20 1.04 -9.11
N GLU A 49 -1.91 0.96 -10.25
CA GLU A 49 -1.54 1.51 -11.56
C GLU A 49 -2.48 2.65 -11.97
N PHE A 50 -2.72 3.61 -11.05
CA PHE A 50 -3.76 4.63 -11.23
C PHE A 50 -3.55 5.51 -12.47
N ASP A 51 -2.29 5.84 -12.80
CA ASP A 51 -1.98 6.66 -13.97
C ASP A 51 -2.42 5.96 -15.27
N PHE A 52 -2.14 4.67 -15.39
CA PHE A 52 -2.65 3.87 -16.50
C PHE A 52 -4.19 3.83 -16.50
N MET A 53 -4.84 3.63 -15.34
CA MET A 53 -6.31 3.61 -15.26
C MET A 53 -6.94 4.94 -15.70
N LYS A 54 -6.25 6.06 -15.47
CA LYS A 54 -6.65 7.40 -15.93
C LYS A 54 -6.50 7.55 -17.44
N GLU A 55 -5.36 7.14 -17.99
CA GLU A 55 -5.08 7.18 -19.43
C GLU A 55 -6.02 6.27 -20.23
N ALA A 56 -6.25 5.04 -19.76
CA ALA A 56 -7.13 4.07 -20.39
C ALA A 56 -8.63 4.37 -20.20
N GLY A 57 -8.97 5.46 -19.50
CA GLY A 57 -10.35 5.92 -19.30
C GLY A 57 -11.17 5.12 -18.28
N VAL A 58 -10.55 4.16 -17.59
CA VAL A 58 -11.19 3.34 -16.55
C VAL A 58 -11.56 4.19 -15.34
N ALA A 59 -10.68 5.09 -14.89
CA ALA A 59 -10.94 5.96 -13.74
C ALA A 59 -12.20 6.82 -13.91
N LYS A 60 -12.50 7.25 -15.14
CA LYS A 60 -13.71 8.03 -15.48
C LYS A 60 -15.01 7.22 -15.40
N ALA A 61 -14.94 5.89 -15.30
CA ALA A 61 -16.11 5.04 -15.11
C ALA A 61 -16.59 5.03 -13.64
N PHE A 62 -15.72 5.38 -12.69
CA PHE A 62 -16.03 5.44 -11.28
C PHE A 62 -16.43 6.87 -10.86
N ASN A 63 -17.31 6.97 -9.86
CA ASN A 63 -17.78 8.27 -9.37
C ASN A 63 -16.75 9.00 -8.52
N VAL A 64 -15.93 8.25 -7.78
CA VAL A 64 -14.94 8.78 -6.84
C VAL A 64 -13.67 7.93 -6.93
N SER A 65 -12.51 8.59 -6.89
CA SER A 65 -11.20 7.96 -6.73
C SER A 65 -10.60 8.44 -5.42
N LEU A 66 -10.13 7.52 -4.58
CA LEU A 66 -9.49 7.83 -3.29
C LEU A 66 -8.05 7.33 -3.33
N GLN A 67 -7.10 8.23 -3.09
CA GLN A 67 -5.70 7.86 -2.94
C GLN A 67 -5.47 7.29 -1.54
N VAL A 68 -4.85 6.12 -1.47
CA VAL A 68 -4.38 5.53 -0.21
C VAL A 68 -2.91 5.93 -0.03
N PRO A 69 -2.58 6.86 0.87
CA PRO A 69 -1.20 7.33 1.04
C PRO A 69 -0.31 6.29 1.72
N LEU A 70 0.99 6.46 1.58
CA LEU A 70 1.99 5.77 2.39
C LEU A 70 1.88 6.22 3.86
N VAL A 71 2.46 5.42 4.77
CA VAL A 71 2.66 5.84 6.16
C VAL A 71 3.82 6.83 6.16
N ARG A 72 3.54 8.07 6.60
CA ARG A 72 4.47 9.19 6.49
C ARG A 72 4.90 9.74 7.84
N GLY A 73 6.20 9.92 7.98
CA GLY A 73 6.82 10.62 9.09
C GLY A 73 6.77 9.88 10.42
N PRO A 74 7.51 10.38 11.42
CA PRO A 74 7.78 9.64 12.66
C PRO A 74 6.52 9.34 13.48
N HIS A 75 5.52 10.24 13.46
CA HIS A 75 4.29 10.06 14.24
C HIS A 75 3.43 8.90 13.72
N GLN A 76 3.20 8.82 12.40
CA GLN A 76 2.40 7.75 11.82
C GLN A 76 3.13 6.41 11.90
N ILE A 77 4.45 6.41 11.64
CA ILE A 77 5.29 5.21 11.78
C ILE A 77 5.22 4.67 13.20
N ARG A 78 5.42 5.53 14.21
CA ARG A 78 5.29 5.16 15.63
C ARG A 78 3.92 4.55 15.92
N THR A 79 2.85 5.17 15.43
CA THR A 79 1.47 4.71 15.64
C THR A 79 1.26 3.32 15.06
N VAL A 80 1.73 3.08 13.82
CA VAL A 80 1.62 1.76 13.16
C VAL A 80 2.43 0.71 13.91
N LEU A 81 3.69 1.02 14.27
CA LEU A 81 4.54 0.10 15.00
C LEU A 81 3.91 -0.26 16.34
N GLN A 82 3.53 0.72 17.16
CA GLN A 82 2.90 0.49 18.47
C GLN A 82 1.60 -0.33 18.36
N ALA A 83 0.74 -0.03 17.38
CA ALA A 83 -0.49 -0.78 17.16
C ALA A 83 -0.23 -2.23 16.71
N HIS A 84 0.84 -2.47 15.95
CA HIS A 84 1.18 -3.82 15.48
C HIS A 84 1.80 -4.71 16.57
N CYS A 85 2.53 -4.13 17.52
CA CYS A 85 3.29 -4.90 18.53
C CYS A 85 2.39 -5.71 19.45
N GLY A 86 1.33 -5.09 20.01
CA GLY A 86 0.26 -5.76 20.76
C GLY A 86 0.64 -7.09 21.44
N SER A 87 -0.08 -8.16 21.14
CA SER A 87 0.17 -9.52 21.63
C SER A 87 1.13 -10.36 20.77
N ARG A 88 1.70 -9.79 19.69
CA ARG A 88 2.41 -10.56 18.65
C ARG A 88 3.93 -10.57 18.85
N HIS A 89 4.50 -9.50 19.38
CA HIS A 89 5.93 -9.37 19.66
C HIS A 89 6.21 -8.16 20.56
N VAL A 90 7.40 -8.12 21.14
CA VAL A 90 7.85 -7.01 21.99
C VAL A 90 8.75 -6.11 21.16
N PHE A 91 8.26 -4.92 20.81
CA PHE A 91 9.06 -3.83 20.27
C PHE A 91 9.02 -2.68 21.30
N PRO A 92 10.10 -2.48 22.08
CA PRO A 92 10.10 -1.51 23.15
C PRO A 92 9.87 -0.07 22.63
N PRO A 93 9.07 0.77 23.32
CA PRO A 93 8.79 2.15 22.89
C PRO A 93 10.03 3.02 22.68
N GLU A 94 11.09 2.78 23.43
CA GLU A 94 12.40 3.43 23.30
C GLU A 94 13.08 3.05 21.97
N GLU A 95 13.03 1.78 21.58
CA GLU A 95 13.58 1.29 20.30
C GLU A 95 12.76 1.82 19.12
N ILE A 96 11.43 1.91 19.25
CA ILE A 96 10.56 2.56 18.25
C ILE A 96 10.93 4.04 18.10
N SER A 97 11.20 4.73 19.21
CA SER A 97 11.60 6.14 19.18
C SER A 97 12.93 6.32 18.43
N LEU A 98 13.90 5.43 18.66
CA LEU A 98 15.17 5.40 17.91
C LEU A 98 14.95 5.17 16.42
N VAL A 99 14.02 4.30 16.01
CA VAL A 99 13.68 4.12 14.58
C VAL A 99 13.12 5.42 13.99
N CYS A 100 12.18 6.07 14.68
CA CYS A 100 11.57 7.31 14.22
C CYS A 100 12.58 8.48 14.15
N GLU A 101 13.52 8.55 15.08
CA GLU A 101 14.54 9.60 15.16
C GLU A 101 15.75 9.33 14.25
N SER A 102 15.90 8.09 13.75
CA SER A 102 17.02 7.71 12.89
C SER A 102 17.10 8.48 11.57
N GLY A 103 15.99 9.09 11.11
CA GLY A 103 15.89 9.73 9.79
C GLY A 103 16.04 8.75 8.62
N LYS A 104 15.92 7.44 8.87
CA LYS A 104 16.06 6.40 7.84
C LYS A 104 14.73 5.85 7.34
N VAL A 105 13.60 6.24 7.95
CA VAL A 105 12.25 5.78 7.60
C VAL A 105 11.36 7.00 7.45
N HIS A 106 10.88 7.26 6.23
CA HIS A 106 10.08 8.45 5.93
C HIS A 106 8.73 8.09 5.34
N ASP A 107 8.75 7.54 4.12
CA ASP A 107 7.58 7.15 3.35
C ASP A 107 7.63 5.66 3.10
N VAL A 108 6.69 4.90 3.66
CA VAL A 108 6.71 3.43 3.58
C VAL A 108 5.30 2.87 3.57
N SER A 109 5.08 1.80 2.80
CA SER A 109 3.77 1.16 2.81
C SER A 109 3.53 0.47 4.15
N ILE A 110 2.28 0.48 4.63
CA ILE A 110 1.94 -0.25 5.86
C ILE A 110 2.34 -1.72 5.76
N LYS A 111 2.13 -2.35 4.60
CA LYS A 111 2.52 -3.75 4.34
C LYS A 111 4.02 -4.00 4.55
N GLN A 112 4.88 -3.12 4.04
CA GLN A 112 6.33 -3.22 4.25
C GLN A 112 6.69 -3.03 5.73
N LEU A 113 6.11 -2.04 6.41
CA LEU A 113 6.36 -1.85 7.86
C LEU A 113 6.02 -3.10 8.67
N LEU A 114 4.87 -3.72 8.41
CA LEU A 114 4.46 -4.94 9.11
C LEU A 114 5.41 -6.09 8.80
N LEU A 115 5.76 -6.30 7.52
CA LEU A 115 6.71 -7.32 7.09
C LEU A 115 8.08 -7.17 7.76
N VAL A 116 8.65 -5.96 7.73
CA VAL A 116 9.96 -5.66 8.32
C VAL A 116 9.92 -5.88 9.83
N THR A 117 8.81 -5.54 10.48
CA THR A 117 8.63 -5.79 11.92
C THR A 117 8.66 -7.30 12.21
N ASP A 118 7.97 -8.11 11.41
CA ASP A 118 7.96 -9.57 11.57
C ASP A 118 9.35 -10.18 11.28
N MET A 119 10.09 -9.67 10.30
CA MET A 119 11.48 -10.07 10.03
C MET A 119 12.41 -9.71 11.19
N ALA A 120 12.30 -8.49 11.72
CA ALA A 120 13.12 -8.01 12.82
C ALA A 120 12.87 -8.80 14.11
N LYS A 121 11.62 -9.26 14.31
CA LYS A 121 11.26 -10.19 15.39
C LYS A 121 12.01 -11.50 15.25
N GLU A 122 11.98 -12.14 14.08
CA GLU A 122 12.69 -13.40 13.85
C GLU A 122 14.20 -13.25 14.06
N PHE A 123 14.77 -12.13 13.61
CA PHE A 123 16.19 -11.82 13.79
C PHE A 123 16.58 -11.60 15.26
N SER A 124 15.67 -11.06 16.07
CA SER A 124 15.97 -10.66 17.46
C SER A 124 15.73 -11.78 18.49
N LYS A 125 15.21 -12.95 18.09
CA LYS A 125 14.90 -14.06 19.01
C LYS A 125 16.14 -14.52 19.79
N PRO A 126 16.01 -14.82 21.10
CA PRO A 126 14.77 -14.81 21.90
C PRO A 126 14.39 -13.43 22.51
N GLY A 127 15.11 -12.36 22.17
CA GLY A 127 14.92 -11.03 22.74
C GLY A 127 13.86 -10.16 22.03
N PRO A 128 13.61 -8.94 22.57
CA PRO A 128 12.74 -7.96 21.94
C PRO A 128 13.36 -7.38 20.66
N ILE A 129 12.52 -6.82 19.79
CA ILE A 129 12.97 -6.12 18.59
C ILE A 129 13.81 -4.90 19.00
N LYS A 130 14.93 -4.69 18.32
CA LYS A 130 15.78 -3.50 18.47
C LYS A 130 15.84 -2.70 17.17
N CYS A 131 16.13 -1.40 17.30
CA CYS A 131 16.23 -0.46 16.19
C CYS A 131 17.23 -0.91 15.12
N GLY A 132 18.42 -1.38 15.51
CA GLY A 132 19.44 -1.84 14.58
C GLY A 132 18.95 -2.99 13.65
N PRO A 133 18.54 -4.14 14.20
CA PRO A 133 17.93 -5.23 13.44
C PRO A 133 16.74 -4.80 12.58
N PHE A 134 15.86 -3.94 13.11
CA PHE A 134 14.73 -3.42 12.34
C PHE A 134 15.18 -2.65 11.09
N LEU A 135 16.13 -1.72 11.25
CA LEU A 135 16.67 -0.94 10.14
C LEU A 135 17.45 -1.80 9.14
N GLN A 136 18.10 -2.86 9.60
CA GLN A 136 18.74 -3.84 8.72
C GLN A 136 17.70 -4.59 7.88
N CYS A 137 16.65 -5.13 8.51
CA CYS A 137 15.58 -5.80 7.78
C CYS A 137 14.85 -4.85 6.82
N LEU A 138 14.73 -3.56 7.16
CA LEU A 138 14.17 -2.55 6.28
C LEU A 138 15.02 -2.38 5.01
N HIS A 139 16.34 -2.28 5.18
CA HIS A 139 17.29 -2.21 4.07
C HIS A 139 17.27 -3.50 3.22
N ASP A 140 17.24 -4.67 3.84
CA ASP A 140 17.19 -5.97 3.15
C ASP A 140 15.90 -6.14 2.32
N CYS A 141 14.81 -5.43 2.69
CA CYS A 141 13.57 -5.36 1.90
C CYS A 141 13.66 -4.42 0.68
N GLY A 142 14.83 -3.85 0.39
CA GLY A 142 15.02 -2.90 -0.71
C GLY A 142 14.43 -1.53 -0.43
N TYR A 143 14.30 -1.13 0.84
CA TYR A 143 13.88 0.22 1.18
C TYR A 143 15.00 1.22 0.88
N GLU A 144 14.88 1.93 -0.23
CA GLU A 144 15.66 3.12 -0.52
C GLU A 144 14.87 4.30 0.03
N GLY A 145 15.36 4.92 1.11
CA GLY A 145 14.69 6.08 1.70
C GLY A 145 14.48 7.16 0.65
N SER A 146 13.25 7.31 0.17
CA SER A 146 12.92 8.28 -0.86
C SER A 146 12.98 9.67 -0.25
N TYR A 147 14.07 10.39 -0.50
CA TYR A 147 14.04 11.84 -0.43
C TYR A 147 13.27 12.31 -1.66
N ASP A 148 11.95 12.45 -1.54
CA ASP A 148 11.13 13.10 -2.57
C ASP A 148 11.13 14.60 -2.26
N PRO A 149 11.89 15.45 -2.98
CA PRO A 149 11.72 16.88 -2.88
C PRO A 149 10.33 17.18 -3.42
N MET A 150 9.37 17.39 -2.50
CA MET A 150 8.01 17.88 -2.73
C MET A 150 7.83 18.51 -4.12
N PRO A 151 6.95 17.98 -4.99
CA PRO A 151 6.62 18.67 -6.22
C PRO A 151 5.66 19.82 -5.87
N PHE A 152 6.24 20.99 -5.66
CA PHE A 152 5.60 22.31 -5.50
C PHE A 152 4.64 22.51 -4.32
#